data_AF-A0A9D8XYP3-F1
#
_entry.id   AF-A0A9D8XYP3-F1
#
_cell.length_a   1.000
_cell.length_b   1.000
_cell.length_c   1.000
_cell.angle_alpha   90.00
_cell.angle_beta   90.00
_cell.angle_gamma   90.00
#
_symmetry.space_group_name_H-M   'P 1'
#
loop_
_entity.id
_entity.type
_entity.pdbx_description
1 polymer ?
#
loop_
_entity_poly.entity_id
_entity_poly.type
_entity_poly.pdbx_seq_one_letter_code
_entity_poly.pdbx_strand_id
1 'polypeptide(L)' 'DRDTIEDVLEPYMMQEGYIQRTPRGRTATKESYDYFGLEMPDNE' A
#
# COMPACT_ATOMS: atom_id res chain seq x y z
N ASP A 1 14.23 8.47 -13.48
CA ASP A 1 12.89 8.86 -12.97
C ASP A 1 12.21 7.74 -12.18
N ARG A 2 12.94 7.06 -11.27
CA ARG A 2 12.32 6.14 -10.28
C ARG A 2 12.00 6.85 -8.96
N ASP A 3 12.42 8.11 -8.85
CA ASP A 3 12.39 8.94 -7.64
C ASP A 3 11.05 9.67 -7.43
N THR A 4 9.94 9.15 -8.00
CA THR A 4 8.62 9.80 -7.90
C THR A 4 7.61 8.97 -7.13
N ILE A 5 7.59 7.65 -7.31
CA ILE A 5 6.64 6.82 -6.56
C ILE A 5 7.12 6.64 -5.12
N GLU A 6 8.38 6.21 -4.94
CA GLU A 6 8.92 5.93 -3.60
C GLU A 6 9.14 7.20 -2.77
N ASP A 7 9.52 8.31 -3.40
CA ASP A 7 9.85 9.55 -2.69
C ASP A 7 8.66 10.51 -2.51
N VAL A 8 7.60 10.40 -3.33
CA VAL A 8 6.44 11.29 -3.26
C VAL A 8 5.17 10.58 -2.81
N LEU A 9 4.87 9.40 -3.39
CA LEU A 9 3.59 8.73 -3.15
C LEU A 9 3.61 7.80 -1.94
N GLU A 10 4.68 7.03 -1.75
CA GLU A 10 4.78 6.11 -0.60
C GLU A 10 4.68 6.81 0.77
N PRO A 11 5.30 7.99 1.02
CA PRO A 11 5.15 8.67 2.30
C PRO A 11 3.68 9.00 2.62
N TYR A 12 2.94 9.48 1.61
CA TYR A 12 1.52 9.76 1.74
C TYR A 12 0.70 8.48 1.97
N MET A 13 0.90 7.46 1.14
CA MET A 13 0.17 6.19 1.26
C MET A 13 0.47 5.44 2.56
N MET A 14 1.68 5.57 3.11
CA MET A 14 2.01 5.01 4.43
C MET A 14 1.39 5.84 5.56
N GLN A 15 1.35 7.17 5.44
CA GLN A 15 0.73 8.04 6.46
C GLN A 15 -0.78 7.82 6.55
N GLU A 16 -1.45 7.72 5.40
CA GLU A 16 -2.91 7.49 5.33
C GLU A 16 -3.31 6.03 5.62
N GLY A 17 -2.34 5.13 5.85
CA GLY A 17 -2.62 3.73 6.19
C GLY A 17 -2.94 2.82 5.00
N TYR A 18 -2.77 3.28 3.76
CA TYR A 18 -3.03 2.49 2.55
C TYR A 18 -1.99 1.41 2.26
N ILE A 19 -0.72 1.65 2.59
CA ILE A 19 0.38 0.71 2.36
C ILE A 19 1.19 0.53 3.64
N GLN A 20 1.60 -0.70 3.93
CA GLN A 20 2.51 -1.05 5.03
C GLN A 20 3.80 -1.69 4.52
N ARG A 21 4.91 -1.47 5.24
CA ARG A 21 6.18 -2.16 5.00
C ARG A 21 6.22 -3.48 5.75
N THR A 22 6.60 -4.54 5.05
CA THR A 22 6.84 -5.87 5.61
C THR A 22 8.25 -6.36 5.23
N PRO A 23 8.82 -7.37 5.92
CA PRO A 23 10.11 -7.95 5.53
C PRO A 23 10.15 -8.51 4.09
N ARG A 24 8.99 -8.77 3.48
CA ARG A 24 8.86 -9.29 2.11
C ARG A 24 8.61 -8.20 1.05
N GLY A 25 8.39 -6.95 1.47
CA GLY A 25 8.09 -5.83 0.57
C GLY A 25 6.96 -4.93 1.07
N ARG A 26 6.40 -4.12 0.18
CA ARG A 26 5.22 -3.29 0.46
C ARG A 26 3.94 -4.13 0.30
N THR A 27 2.98 -3.94 1.19
CA THR A 27 1.68 -4.63 1.14
C THR A 27 0.56 -3.61 1.29
N ALA A 28 -0.47 -3.72 0.44
CA ALA A 28 -1.68 -2.91 0.57
C ALA A 28 -2.49 -3.36 1.80
N THR A 29 -3.00 -2.41 2.57
CA THR A 29 -3.84 -2.67 3.74
C THR A 29 -5.28 -2.93 3.32
N LYS A 30 -6.10 -3.44 4.24
CA LYS A 30 -7.53 -3.62 4.03
C LYS A 30 -8.23 -2.33 3.57
N GLU A 31 -7.83 -1.19 4.10
CA GLU A 31 -8.38 0.13 3.73
C GLU A 31 -8.15 0.46 2.25
N SER A 32 -7.00 0.07 1.69
CA SER A 32 -6.76 0.20 0.25
C SER A 32 -7.72 -0.65 -0.56
N TYR A 33 -7.90 -1.93 -0.17
CA TYR A 33 -8.82 -2.83 -0.87
C TYR A 33 -10.26 -2.30 -0.79
N ASP A 34 -10.70 -1.87 0.40
CA ASP A 34 -12.03 -1.28 0.62
C ASP A 34 -12.23 -0.01 -0.22
N TYR A 35 -11.23 0.88 -0.31
CA TYR A 35 -11.27 2.12 -1.11
C TYR A 35 -11.43 1.85 -2.61
N PHE A 36 -10.76 0.80 -3.11
CA PHE A 36 -10.86 0.39 -4.51
C PHE A 36 -12.04 -0.56 -4.79
N GLY A 37 -12.81 -0.94 -3.76
CA GLY A 37 -13.90 -1.92 -3.89
C GLY A 37 -13.42 -3.30 -4.32
N LEU A 38 -12.19 -3.66 -3.94
CA LEU A 38 -11.55 -4.94 -4.23
C LEU A 38 -11.68 -5.88 -3.04
N GLU A 39 -11.80 -7.19 -3.31
CA GLU A 39 -11.66 -8.20 -2.27
C GLU A 39 -10.18 -8.34 -1.90
N MET A 40 -9.88 -8.23 -0.61
CA MET A 40 -8.54 -8.49 -0.11
C MET A 40 -8.21 -9.97 -0.34
N PRO A 41 -7.04 -10.31 -0.91
CA PRO A 41 -6.68 -11.71 -1.12
C PRO A 41 -6.59 -12.40 0.24
N ASP A 42 -7.35 -13.49 0.40
CA ASP A 42 -7.18 -14.41 1.51
C ASP A 42 -5.77 -15.00 1.38
N ASN A 43 -4.87 -14.58 2.27
CA ASN A 43 -3.52 -15.13 2.29
C ASN A 43 -3.62 -16.61 2.67
N GLU A 44 -3.44 -17.52 1.71
CA GLU A 44 -3.12 -18.94 1.96
C GLU A 44 -1.81 -19.09 2.78
#